data_AF-A0A6P8APZ5-F1
#
_entry.id   AF-A0A6P8APZ5-F1
#
_cell.length_a   1.000
_cell.length_b   1.000
_cell.length_c   1.000
_cell.angle_alpha   90.00
_cell.angle_beta   90.00
_cell.angle_gamma   90.00
#
_symmetry.space_group_name_H-M   'P 1'
#
loop_
_entity.id
_entity.type
_entity.pdbx_description
1 polymer ?
#
loop_
_entity_poly.entity_id
_entity_poly.type
_entity_poly.pdbx_seq_one_letter_code
_entity_poly.pdbx_strand_id
1 'polypeptide(L)'
;MRFLLFALLSPITTISAQSLCNRAYHNVTSIEQLSRLRECTVVHNLRFTSGPLNGTREISLDGIEEAEQILIGGAGCMQAAPCTAPTPETELRFHSRTLRRIRDLIVDFNADHLVELSLPSLESVDNEVTISSNSLRTFNIRRLIRLGKLSIHAPELTNLTIDGLQGFNSRSRGNDNEVHIDRTALTSLDSLFGRRMDARAAGRGAKSLVRIYANSLPNVRRVNFAWNNLDTLEIDGTDPGVTVVFQGGGFGNDSLKYGQVILAKGDAGVERGSSLRGKLEAESLYVTNNRTHLNIPFDRLKTLDVPSGLKDVVGTVAMTSPDALSGASGLESISLRSYEFHLPSEFKDGKRIWRWPDTRMQRAEVRGKVHMDFMNSFLEDRNPDDTNNATSRPSVTLKFSLIGIRESDYTLNCAPFEKLRDQGVLPQASDGDLRSQGPYFDCSDDKRNDAVAREVGWQTWLAVVLTVATGCV
;
A
#
# COMPACT_ATOMS: atom_id res chain seq x y z
N MET A 1 -50.76 -67.73 -26.67
CA MET A 1 -50.29 -66.61 -25.82
C MET A 1 -48.89 -66.20 -26.29
N ARG A 2 -48.78 -65.11 -27.05
CA ARG A 2 -47.50 -64.46 -27.37
C ARG A 2 -47.50 -63.11 -26.66
N PHE A 3 -46.58 -62.94 -25.71
CA PHE A 3 -46.34 -61.68 -25.01
C PHE A 3 -45.59 -60.72 -25.95
N LEU A 4 -46.17 -59.54 -26.18
CA LEU A 4 -45.54 -58.41 -26.83
C LEU A 4 -44.84 -57.58 -25.73
N LEU A 5 -43.52 -57.63 -25.72
CA LEU A 5 -42.67 -56.81 -24.84
C LEU A 5 -42.46 -55.46 -25.55
N PHE A 6 -43.21 -54.43 -25.15
CA PHE A 6 -42.93 -53.04 -25.54
C PHE A 6 -41.74 -52.55 -24.71
N ALA A 7 -40.57 -52.44 -25.36
CA ALA A 7 -39.43 -51.73 -24.82
C ALA A 7 -39.70 -50.22 -24.86
N LEU A 8 -39.94 -49.63 -23.69
CA LEU A 8 -39.90 -48.18 -23.46
C LEU A 8 -38.45 -47.71 -23.61
N LEU A 9 -38.05 -47.37 -24.83
CA LEU A 9 -36.86 -46.57 -25.09
C LEU A 9 -37.21 -45.11 -24.79
N SER A 10 -36.84 -44.65 -23.59
CA SER A 10 -36.81 -43.22 -23.29
C SER A 10 -35.93 -42.51 -24.33
N PRO A 11 -36.36 -41.36 -24.89
CA PRO A 11 -35.52 -40.61 -25.81
C PRO A 11 -34.33 -40.05 -25.05
N ILE A 12 -33.15 -40.62 -25.28
CA ILE A 12 -31.89 -39.99 -24.91
C ILE A 12 -31.76 -38.79 -25.85
N THR A 13 -32.16 -37.61 -25.38
CA THR A 13 -31.83 -36.35 -26.04
C THR A 13 -30.32 -36.21 -26.08
N THR A 14 -29.72 -36.56 -27.21
CA THR A 14 -28.33 -36.26 -27.55
C THR A 14 -28.20 -34.75 -27.72
N ILE A 15 -27.90 -34.07 -26.61
CA ILE A 15 -27.45 -32.67 -26.65
C ILE A 15 -26.16 -32.67 -27.47
N SER A 16 -26.15 -31.97 -28.61
CA SER A 16 -24.94 -31.83 -29.42
C SER A 16 -23.80 -31.22 -28.59
N ALA A 17 -22.56 -31.67 -28.79
CA ALA A 17 -21.40 -31.13 -28.08
C ALA A 17 -21.32 -29.60 -28.18
N GLN A 18 -21.65 -29.02 -29.34
CA GLN A 18 -21.71 -27.58 -29.55
C GLN A 18 -22.72 -26.88 -28.62
N SER A 19 -23.92 -27.45 -28.47
CA SER A 19 -24.97 -26.90 -27.59
C SER A 19 -24.66 -27.09 -26.10
N LEU A 20 -23.75 -28.01 -25.76
CA LEU A 20 -23.22 -28.12 -24.41
C LEU A 20 -22.25 -26.96 -24.14
N CYS A 21 -21.23 -26.76 -24.98
CA CYS A 21 -20.21 -25.73 -24.79
C CYS A 21 -20.77 -24.30 -24.73
N ASN A 22 -21.82 -24.02 -25.52
CA ASN A 22 -22.44 -22.69 -25.61
C ASN A 22 -23.42 -22.37 -24.47
N ARG A 23 -23.62 -23.25 -23.49
CA ARG A 23 -24.48 -22.91 -22.35
C ARG A 23 -23.81 -21.79 -21.55
N ALA A 24 -24.63 -20.81 -21.18
CA ALA A 24 -24.18 -19.73 -20.30
C ALA A 24 -23.64 -20.27 -18.98
N TYR A 25 -24.09 -21.43 -18.49
CA TYR A 25 -23.74 -21.91 -17.17
C TYR A 25 -23.79 -23.42 -17.01
N HIS A 26 -22.82 -23.97 -16.27
CA HIS A 26 -22.68 -25.38 -15.95
C HIS A 26 -22.49 -25.59 -14.44
N ASN A 27 -23.47 -26.21 -13.79
CA ASN A 27 -23.27 -26.83 -12.48
C ASN A 27 -22.59 -28.18 -12.70
N VAL A 28 -21.29 -28.29 -12.40
CA VAL A 28 -20.53 -29.54 -12.52
C VAL A 28 -20.80 -30.38 -11.29
N THR A 29 -21.63 -31.40 -11.45
CA THR A 29 -22.01 -32.30 -10.36
C THR A 29 -21.34 -33.66 -10.44
N SER A 30 -20.70 -34.04 -11.55
CA SER A 30 -19.99 -35.32 -11.64
C SER A 30 -18.77 -35.25 -12.57
N ILE A 31 -17.86 -36.22 -12.45
CA ILE A 31 -16.68 -36.34 -13.31
C ILE A 31 -17.06 -36.66 -14.75
N GLU A 32 -18.13 -37.41 -14.99
CA GLU A 32 -18.63 -37.71 -16.33
C GLU A 32 -19.12 -36.44 -17.03
N GLN A 33 -19.82 -35.56 -16.30
CA GLN A 33 -20.23 -34.27 -16.84
C GLN A 33 -19.02 -33.40 -17.16
N LEU A 34 -18.04 -33.33 -16.26
CA LEU A 34 -16.80 -32.60 -16.48
C LEU A 34 -16.05 -33.13 -17.71
N SER A 35 -16.02 -34.45 -17.89
CA SER A 35 -15.33 -35.10 -19.02
C SER A 35 -15.92 -34.67 -20.37
N ARG A 36 -17.24 -34.50 -20.46
CA ARG A 36 -17.89 -33.95 -21.67
C ARG A 36 -17.58 -32.47 -21.88
N LEU A 37 -17.43 -31.70 -20.80
CA LEU A 37 -17.06 -30.28 -20.89
C LEU A 37 -15.60 -30.08 -21.29
N ARG A 38 -14.71 -31.04 -21.02
CA ARG A 38 -13.31 -31.01 -21.48
C ARG A 38 -13.16 -31.15 -23.00
N GLU A 39 -14.21 -31.57 -23.70
CA GLU A 39 -14.26 -31.52 -25.18
C GLU A 39 -14.49 -30.09 -25.70
N CYS A 40 -14.90 -29.16 -24.82
CA CYS A 40 -15.05 -27.75 -25.13
C CYS A 40 -13.75 -26.99 -24.85
N THR A 41 -13.16 -26.37 -25.87
CA THR A 41 -12.00 -25.48 -25.68
C THR A 41 -12.38 -24.19 -24.94
N VAL A 42 -13.61 -23.71 -25.13
CA VAL A 42 -14.15 -22.52 -24.49
C VAL A 42 -15.43 -22.88 -23.76
N VAL A 43 -15.55 -22.42 -22.51
CA VAL A 43 -16.77 -22.54 -21.69
C VAL A 43 -17.11 -21.18 -21.09
N HIS A 44 -18.39 -20.89 -20.85
CA HIS A 44 -18.76 -19.64 -20.17
C HIS A 44 -18.54 -19.77 -18.66
N ASN A 45 -19.49 -20.33 -17.93
CA ASN A 45 -19.42 -20.37 -16.46
C ASN A 45 -19.43 -21.82 -15.95
N LEU A 46 -18.39 -22.20 -15.20
CA LEU A 46 -18.30 -23.47 -14.49
C LEU A 46 -18.49 -23.23 -12.99
N ARG A 47 -19.44 -23.94 -12.38
CA ARG A 47 -19.59 -23.98 -10.93
C ARG A 47 -19.41 -25.39 -10.41
N PHE A 48 -18.51 -25.53 -9.46
CA PHE A 48 -18.30 -26.74 -8.67
C PHE A 48 -18.99 -26.52 -7.32
N THR A 49 -19.89 -27.43 -6.94
CA THR A 49 -20.56 -27.43 -5.63
C THR A 49 -20.17 -28.70 -4.86
N SER A 50 -19.80 -28.58 -3.59
CA SER A 50 -19.24 -29.66 -2.73
C SER A 50 -20.11 -30.90 -2.44
N GLY A 51 -21.35 -30.98 -2.95
CA GLY A 51 -22.22 -32.15 -2.71
C GLY A 51 -21.94 -33.38 -3.59
N PRO A 52 -21.86 -33.25 -4.93
CA PRO A 52 -21.93 -34.40 -5.82
C PRO A 52 -20.59 -34.85 -6.44
N LEU A 53 -19.47 -34.19 -6.10
CA LEU A 53 -18.11 -34.68 -6.39
C LEU A 53 -17.55 -35.60 -5.28
N ASN A 54 -18.42 -36.10 -4.42
CA ASN A 54 -18.08 -36.84 -3.21
C ASN A 54 -17.17 -38.04 -3.53
N GLY A 55 -15.96 -38.06 -2.94
CA GLY A 55 -14.92 -39.08 -3.19
C GLY A 55 -13.91 -38.74 -4.29
N THR A 56 -14.09 -37.65 -5.04
CA THR A 56 -13.11 -37.16 -6.02
C THR A 56 -12.05 -36.34 -5.30
N ARG A 57 -10.78 -36.77 -5.38
CA ARG A 57 -9.63 -36.06 -4.80
C ARG A 57 -8.94 -35.10 -5.76
N GLU A 58 -9.18 -35.25 -7.06
CA GLU A 58 -8.51 -34.50 -8.11
C GLU A 58 -9.50 -34.08 -9.20
N ILE A 59 -9.55 -32.77 -9.46
CA ILE A 59 -10.34 -32.16 -10.53
C ILE A 59 -9.39 -31.54 -11.54
N SER A 60 -9.31 -32.13 -12.72
CA SER A 60 -8.62 -31.57 -13.88
C SER A 60 -9.57 -30.77 -14.78
N LEU A 61 -9.16 -29.62 -15.29
CA LEU A 61 -9.83 -28.94 -16.42
C LEU A 61 -9.07 -29.10 -17.75
N ASP A 62 -8.18 -30.09 -17.84
CA ASP A 62 -7.40 -30.31 -19.06
C ASP A 62 -8.33 -30.55 -20.26
N GLY A 63 -8.13 -29.79 -21.33
CA GLY A 63 -8.99 -29.70 -22.52
C GLY A 63 -9.70 -28.35 -22.65
N ILE A 64 -9.98 -27.69 -21.53
CA ILE A 64 -10.55 -26.33 -21.52
C ILE A 64 -9.39 -25.33 -21.57
N GLU A 65 -9.45 -24.38 -22.51
CA GLU A 65 -8.43 -23.33 -22.69
C GLU A 65 -8.92 -21.96 -22.20
N GLU A 66 -10.22 -21.67 -22.32
CA GLU A 66 -10.81 -20.41 -21.89
C GLU A 66 -12.08 -20.62 -21.08
N ALA A 67 -12.24 -19.83 -20.00
CA ALA A 67 -13.46 -19.76 -19.22
C ALA A 67 -13.87 -18.29 -18.98
N GLU A 68 -15.16 -17.97 -18.96
CA GLU A 68 -15.57 -16.68 -18.36
C GLU A 68 -15.43 -16.76 -16.84
N GLN A 69 -16.09 -17.72 -16.19
CA GLN A 69 -16.03 -17.85 -14.75
C GLN A 69 -15.78 -19.28 -14.32
N ILE A 70 -14.94 -19.43 -13.31
CA ILE A 70 -14.84 -20.65 -12.52
C ILE A 70 -15.16 -20.29 -11.07
N LEU A 71 -16.25 -20.87 -10.56
CA LEU A 71 -16.65 -20.78 -9.18
C LEU A 71 -16.44 -22.13 -8.51
N ILE A 72 -15.51 -22.18 -7.55
CA ILE A 72 -15.26 -23.34 -6.70
C ILE A 72 -15.84 -23.01 -5.34
N GLY A 73 -16.94 -23.68 -4.98
CA GLY A 73 -17.59 -23.48 -3.70
C GLY A 73 -18.31 -24.73 -3.24
N GLY A 74 -18.88 -24.63 -2.04
CA GLY A 74 -19.61 -25.73 -1.43
C GLY A 74 -20.92 -25.30 -0.82
N ALA A 75 -21.76 -26.29 -0.49
CA ALA A 75 -22.55 -26.17 0.72
C ALA A 75 -21.53 -26.30 1.85
N GLY A 76 -20.94 -25.18 2.27
CA GLY A 76 -19.92 -25.22 3.31
C GLY A 76 -20.53 -25.64 4.63
N CYS A 77 -19.69 -25.75 5.64
CA CYS A 77 -20.15 -25.84 7.00
C CYS A 77 -20.87 -24.52 7.36
N MET A 78 -22.20 -24.48 7.18
CA MET A 78 -22.99 -23.42 7.79
C MET A 78 -22.68 -23.42 9.30
N GLN A 79 -22.73 -22.24 9.93
CA GLN A 79 -22.35 -21.91 11.33
C GLN A 79 -22.70 -22.92 12.45
N ALA A 80 -23.50 -23.95 12.18
CA ALA A 80 -23.92 -24.98 13.12
C ALA A 80 -22.94 -26.15 13.30
N ALA A 81 -21.94 -26.36 12.43
CA ALA A 81 -20.95 -27.42 12.59
C ALA A 81 -19.52 -26.87 12.40
N PRO A 82 -18.56 -27.18 13.29
CA PRO A 82 -17.17 -26.80 13.09
C PRO A 82 -16.64 -27.47 11.81
N CYS A 83 -15.99 -26.71 10.93
CA CYS A 83 -15.27 -27.26 9.78
C CYS A 83 -14.23 -28.26 10.29
N THR A 84 -14.45 -29.55 10.07
CA THR A 84 -13.41 -30.54 10.30
C THR A 84 -12.29 -30.28 9.30
N ALA A 85 -11.05 -30.14 9.81
CA ALA A 85 -9.88 -30.02 8.96
C ALA A 85 -9.83 -31.17 7.94
N PRO A 86 -9.44 -30.92 6.69
CA PRO A 86 -9.36 -31.97 5.69
C PRO A 86 -8.33 -33.02 6.12
N THR A 87 -8.78 -34.28 6.10
CA THR A 87 -7.93 -35.46 6.21
C THR A 87 -7.37 -35.84 4.83
N PRO A 88 -6.28 -36.62 4.73
CA PRO A 88 -5.75 -37.08 3.45
C PRO A 88 -6.79 -37.75 2.53
N GLU A 89 -7.86 -38.30 3.10
CA GLU A 89 -8.95 -38.94 2.36
C GLU A 89 -9.96 -37.96 1.76
N THR A 90 -10.03 -36.75 2.30
CA THR A 90 -10.99 -35.69 1.96
C THR A 90 -10.35 -34.50 1.25
N GLU A 91 -9.02 -34.48 1.10
CA GLU A 91 -8.32 -33.44 0.34
C GLU A 91 -8.78 -33.40 -1.13
N LEU A 92 -9.02 -32.18 -1.61
CA LEU A 92 -9.34 -31.88 -3.00
C LEU A 92 -8.23 -31.04 -3.64
N ARG A 93 -7.79 -31.47 -4.82
CA ARG A 93 -6.81 -30.78 -5.65
C ARG A 93 -7.47 -30.36 -6.96
N PHE A 94 -7.33 -29.10 -7.33
CA PHE A 94 -7.90 -28.55 -8.54
C PHE A 94 -6.77 -28.09 -9.46
N HIS A 95 -6.75 -28.55 -10.70
CA HIS A 95 -5.68 -28.20 -11.62
C HIS A 95 -6.11 -28.09 -13.09
N SER A 96 -5.31 -27.36 -13.86
CA SER A 96 -5.41 -27.32 -15.33
C SER A 96 -4.09 -26.92 -15.97
N ARG A 97 -3.65 -27.72 -16.94
CA ARG A 97 -2.48 -27.48 -17.80
C ARG A 97 -2.86 -26.86 -19.13
N THR A 98 -4.14 -26.75 -19.45
CA THR A 98 -4.61 -26.17 -20.72
C THR A 98 -5.30 -24.83 -20.53
N LEU A 99 -5.83 -24.51 -19.35
CA LEU A 99 -6.52 -23.24 -19.12
C LEU A 99 -5.53 -22.08 -19.24
N ARG A 100 -5.74 -21.22 -20.24
CA ARG A 100 -4.90 -20.07 -20.58
C ARG A 100 -5.53 -18.75 -20.23
N ARG A 101 -6.86 -18.64 -20.28
CA ARG A 101 -7.57 -17.40 -19.98
C ARG A 101 -8.78 -17.63 -19.12
N ILE A 102 -8.98 -16.74 -18.15
CA ILE A 102 -10.21 -16.67 -17.37
C ILE A 102 -10.66 -15.23 -17.16
N ARG A 103 -11.97 -14.95 -17.08
CA ARG A 103 -12.43 -13.64 -16.62
C ARG A 103 -12.43 -13.56 -15.10
N ASP A 104 -13.08 -14.52 -14.45
CA ASP A 104 -13.29 -14.57 -13.00
C ASP A 104 -12.93 -15.95 -12.42
N LEU A 105 -12.02 -15.99 -11.44
CA LEU A 105 -11.73 -17.18 -10.65
C LEU A 105 -12.13 -16.92 -9.20
N ILE A 106 -13.17 -17.61 -8.73
CA ILE A 106 -13.73 -17.40 -7.40
C ILE A 106 -13.68 -18.72 -6.63
N VAL A 107 -12.92 -18.74 -5.54
CA VAL A 107 -12.94 -19.79 -4.53
C VAL A 107 -13.62 -19.24 -3.29
N ASP A 108 -14.74 -19.84 -2.92
CA ASP A 108 -15.55 -19.41 -1.77
C ASP A 108 -15.15 -20.16 -0.50
N PHE A 109 -15.39 -19.57 0.67
CA PHE A 109 -15.04 -20.12 2.01
C PHE A 109 -15.47 -21.58 2.16
N ASN A 110 -16.59 -21.92 1.54
CA ASN A 110 -17.20 -23.25 1.55
C ASN A 110 -16.39 -24.33 0.80
N ALA A 111 -15.23 -23.99 0.25
CA ALA A 111 -14.26 -24.92 -0.35
C ALA A 111 -13.25 -25.43 0.70
N ASP A 112 -13.73 -25.86 1.88
CA ASP A 112 -12.91 -26.28 3.04
C ASP A 112 -12.06 -27.55 2.80
N HIS A 113 -12.25 -28.24 1.67
CA HIS A 113 -11.44 -29.39 1.29
C HIS A 113 -10.40 -29.08 0.20
N LEU A 114 -10.47 -27.90 -0.42
CA LEU A 114 -9.52 -27.52 -1.47
C LEU A 114 -8.16 -27.20 -0.85
N VAL A 115 -7.20 -28.11 -1.02
CA VAL A 115 -5.83 -27.94 -0.49
C VAL A 115 -4.84 -27.42 -1.54
N GLU A 116 -5.15 -27.60 -2.83
CA GLU A 116 -4.30 -27.18 -3.94
C GLU A 116 -5.11 -26.61 -5.11
N LEU A 117 -4.68 -25.46 -5.61
CA LEU A 117 -5.15 -24.85 -6.84
C LEU A 117 -3.96 -24.57 -7.77
N SER A 118 -3.86 -25.31 -8.87
CA SER A 118 -2.69 -25.31 -9.76
C SER A 118 -3.09 -25.07 -11.21
N LEU A 119 -2.86 -23.84 -11.69
CA LEU A 119 -3.19 -23.40 -13.05
C LEU A 119 -1.91 -22.94 -13.78
N PRO A 120 -0.90 -23.81 -13.96
CA PRO A 120 0.42 -23.42 -14.46
C PRO A 120 0.43 -22.78 -15.85
N SER A 121 -0.58 -23.05 -16.67
CA SER A 121 -0.71 -22.51 -18.04
C SER A 121 -1.57 -21.26 -18.14
N LEU A 122 -2.12 -20.77 -17.02
CA LEU A 122 -2.96 -19.58 -17.02
C LEU A 122 -2.11 -18.35 -17.33
N GLU A 123 -2.45 -17.67 -18.42
CA GLU A 123 -1.74 -16.52 -18.97
C GLU A 123 -2.43 -15.20 -18.67
N SER A 124 -3.76 -15.19 -18.53
CA SER A 124 -4.53 -13.97 -18.28
C SER A 124 -5.73 -14.19 -17.39
N VAL A 125 -5.89 -13.29 -16.42
CA VAL A 125 -7.14 -13.07 -15.68
C VAL A 125 -7.68 -11.70 -16.08
N ASP A 126 -8.88 -11.65 -16.65
CA ASP A 126 -9.42 -10.39 -17.16
C ASP A 126 -10.00 -9.48 -16.07
N ASN A 127 -10.69 -10.05 -15.09
CA ASN A 127 -11.37 -9.28 -14.04
C ASN A 127 -10.78 -9.58 -12.66
N GLU A 128 -11.01 -10.76 -12.08
CA GLU A 128 -10.50 -11.03 -10.73
C GLU A 128 -10.18 -12.50 -10.42
N VAL A 129 -9.22 -12.69 -9.53
CA VAL A 129 -9.02 -13.90 -8.74
C VAL A 129 -9.37 -13.57 -7.30
N THR A 130 -10.40 -14.21 -6.78
CA THR A 130 -10.75 -14.13 -5.35
C THR A 130 -10.66 -15.52 -4.76
N ILE A 131 -9.78 -15.68 -3.78
CA ILE A 131 -9.60 -16.91 -3.03
C ILE A 131 -10.01 -16.64 -1.61
N SER A 132 -11.00 -17.39 -1.15
CA SER A 132 -11.34 -17.50 0.26
C SER A 132 -11.44 -18.97 0.62
N SER A 133 -10.46 -19.51 1.34
CA SER A 133 -10.45 -20.93 1.70
C SER A 133 -9.63 -21.16 2.95
N ASN A 134 -10.19 -21.88 3.93
CA ASN A 134 -9.48 -22.16 5.17
C ASN A 134 -8.37 -23.22 5.01
N SER A 135 -8.41 -24.01 3.94
CA SER A 135 -7.57 -25.20 3.80
C SER A 135 -6.64 -25.19 2.59
N LEU A 136 -6.71 -24.14 1.77
CA LEU A 136 -5.81 -24.00 0.63
C LEU A 136 -4.37 -23.82 1.11
N ARG A 137 -3.51 -24.80 0.81
CA ARG A 137 -2.08 -24.81 1.17
C ARG A 137 -1.18 -24.40 0.03
N THR A 138 -1.60 -24.66 -1.20
CA THR A 138 -0.83 -24.38 -2.42
C THR A 138 -1.67 -23.63 -3.46
N PHE A 139 -1.18 -22.49 -3.93
CA PHE A 139 -1.71 -21.77 -5.08
C PHE A 139 -0.59 -21.52 -6.11
N ASN A 140 -0.75 -22.02 -7.32
CA ASN A 140 0.31 -22.03 -8.32
C ASN A 140 -0.18 -21.60 -9.72
N ILE A 141 0.39 -20.50 -10.22
CA ILE A 141 0.25 -20.01 -11.58
C ILE A 141 1.63 -19.61 -12.10
N ARG A 142 2.16 -20.31 -13.12
CA ARG A 142 3.55 -20.10 -13.57
C ARG A 142 3.72 -19.18 -14.77
N ARG A 143 2.63 -18.86 -15.45
CA ARG A 143 2.65 -18.15 -16.74
C ARG A 143 1.73 -16.94 -16.76
N LEU A 144 1.34 -16.42 -15.60
CA LEU A 144 0.39 -15.31 -15.52
C LEU A 144 1.02 -14.06 -16.11
N ILE A 145 0.61 -13.61 -17.29
CA ILE A 145 1.13 -12.40 -17.93
C ILE A 145 0.34 -11.17 -17.48
N ARG A 146 -0.99 -11.31 -17.38
CA ARG A 146 -1.92 -10.23 -17.05
C ARG A 146 -2.87 -10.61 -15.92
N LEU A 147 -3.07 -9.69 -15.00
CA LEU A 147 -3.96 -9.82 -13.86
C LEU A 147 -4.94 -8.64 -13.82
N GLY A 148 -6.22 -8.88 -13.57
CA GLY A 148 -7.14 -7.80 -13.19
C GLY A 148 -6.95 -7.46 -11.71
N LYS A 149 -7.67 -8.17 -10.83
CA LYS A 149 -7.56 -8.10 -9.37
C LYS A 149 -7.10 -9.44 -8.79
N LEU A 150 -6.35 -9.39 -7.69
CA LEU A 150 -6.06 -10.56 -6.85
C LEU A 150 -6.45 -10.27 -5.41
N SER A 151 -7.31 -11.12 -4.85
CA SER A 151 -7.65 -11.13 -3.43
C SER A 151 -7.46 -12.54 -2.89
N ILE A 152 -6.62 -12.69 -1.87
CA ILE A 152 -6.37 -13.97 -1.21
C ILE A 152 -6.70 -13.84 0.28
N HIS A 153 -7.53 -14.75 0.78
CA HIS A 153 -7.78 -15.05 2.18
C HIS A 153 -7.62 -16.56 2.37
N ALA A 154 -6.46 -17.00 2.84
CA ALA A 154 -6.16 -18.43 2.93
C ALA A 154 -5.18 -18.73 4.08
N PRO A 155 -5.68 -18.92 5.32
CA PRO A 155 -4.84 -19.04 6.52
C PRO A 155 -3.82 -20.17 6.47
N GLU A 156 -4.12 -21.28 5.79
CA GLU A 156 -3.20 -22.42 5.63
C GLU A 156 -2.25 -22.29 4.41
N LEU A 157 -2.35 -21.20 3.64
CA LEU A 157 -1.55 -21.01 2.43
C LEU A 157 -0.08 -20.83 2.80
N THR A 158 0.72 -21.84 2.47
CA THR A 158 2.17 -21.88 2.75
C THR A 158 3.00 -21.81 1.48
N ASN A 159 2.41 -22.14 0.32
CA ASN A 159 3.08 -22.09 -0.97
C ASN A 159 2.27 -21.25 -1.99
N LEU A 160 2.81 -20.07 -2.33
CA LEU A 160 2.30 -19.20 -3.38
C LEU A 160 3.32 -19.09 -4.51
N THR A 161 2.97 -19.56 -5.70
CA THR A 161 3.75 -19.36 -6.92
C THR A 161 2.94 -18.55 -7.92
N ILE A 162 3.38 -17.34 -8.22
CA ILE A 162 2.86 -16.52 -9.33
C ILE A 162 4.08 -16.09 -10.14
N ASP A 163 4.23 -16.59 -11.37
CA ASP A 163 5.35 -16.22 -12.24
C ASP A 163 4.86 -15.60 -13.55
N GLY A 164 5.70 -14.75 -14.14
CA GLY A 164 5.49 -14.19 -15.48
C GLY A 164 4.68 -12.89 -15.52
N LEU A 165 4.29 -12.35 -14.35
CA LEU A 165 3.40 -11.18 -14.28
C LEU A 165 4.08 -9.93 -14.85
N GLN A 166 3.51 -9.40 -15.94
CA GLN A 166 4.07 -8.26 -16.67
C GLN A 166 3.27 -6.97 -16.46
N GLY A 167 1.99 -7.07 -16.10
CA GLY A 167 1.16 -5.90 -15.86
C GLY A 167 -0.27 -6.24 -15.52
N PHE A 168 -1.04 -5.21 -15.17
CA PHE A 168 -2.48 -5.34 -14.99
C PHE A 168 -3.21 -5.44 -16.34
N ASN A 169 -4.44 -5.92 -16.31
CA ASN A 169 -5.31 -5.98 -17.46
C ASN A 169 -6.03 -4.64 -17.69
N SER A 170 -6.31 -4.31 -18.94
CA SER A 170 -6.76 -2.97 -19.36
C SER A 170 -8.28 -2.76 -19.34
N ARG A 171 -9.04 -3.82 -19.00
CA ARG A 171 -10.50 -3.86 -19.16
C ARG A 171 -11.26 -3.53 -17.88
N SER A 172 -10.57 -3.39 -16.77
CA SER A 172 -11.17 -3.08 -15.47
C SER A 172 -11.43 -1.57 -15.38
N ARG A 173 -12.61 -1.17 -14.90
CA ARG A 173 -13.06 0.23 -14.83
C ARG A 173 -13.00 0.72 -13.39
N GLY A 174 -11.90 1.35 -13.00
CA GLY A 174 -11.79 2.02 -11.69
C GLY A 174 -10.51 1.66 -10.93
N ASN A 175 -10.62 1.53 -9.61
CA ASN A 175 -9.56 1.05 -8.71
C ASN A 175 -9.43 -0.49 -8.76
N ASP A 176 -9.71 -1.09 -9.91
CA ASP A 176 -9.90 -2.53 -10.03
C ASP A 176 -8.58 -3.29 -10.21
N ASN A 177 -7.46 -2.58 -10.37
CA ASN A 177 -6.12 -3.16 -10.44
C ASN A 177 -5.53 -3.26 -9.03
N GLU A 178 -6.14 -4.11 -8.21
CA GLU A 178 -5.83 -4.27 -6.79
C GLU A 178 -5.18 -5.64 -6.53
N VAL A 179 -4.11 -5.64 -5.74
CA VAL A 179 -3.62 -6.84 -5.07
C VAL A 179 -3.81 -6.72 -3.57
N HIS A 180 -4.57 -7.65 -3.03
CA HIS A 180 -4.93 -7.77 -1.65
C HIS A 180 -4.55 -9.17 -1.14
N ILE A 181 -3.69 -9.22 -0.14
CA ILE A 181 -3.30 -10.48 0.51
C ILE A 181 -3.65 -10.35 1.98
N ASP A 182 -4.54 -11.23 2.42
CA ASP A 182 -5.08 -11.32 3.76
C ASP A 182 -4.99 -12.76 4.28
N ARG A 183 -4.88 -12.90 5.60
CA ARG A 183 -4.61 -14.08 6.42
C ARG A 183 -3.97 -15.24 5.67
N THR A 184 -2.64 -15.31 5.68
CA THR A 184 -1.91 -16.46 5.12
C THR A 184 -0.79 -16.95 6.06
N ALA A 185 -0.36 -18.20 5.87
CA ALA A 185 0.81 -18.77 6.53
C ALA A 185 2.12 -18.57 5.73
N LEU A 186 2.09 -17.76 4.68
CA LEU A 186 3.24 -17.49 3.81
C LEU A 186 4.41 -16.90 4.59
N THR A 187 5.62 -17.32 4.26
CA THR A 187 6.87 -16.79 4.83
C THR A 187 7.55 -15.76 3.93
N SER A 188 7.13 -15.67 2.66
CA SER A 188 7.63 -14.72 1.67
C SER A 188 6.54 -14.39 0.63
N LEU A 189 6.61 -13.19 0.06
CA LEU A 189 5.79 -12.73 -1.07
C LEU A 189 6.61 -12.49 -2.34
N ASP A 190 7.86 -12.99 -2.36
CA ASP A 190 8.81 -12.71 -3.44
C ASP A 190 8.39 -13.29 -4.79
N SER A 191 7.59 -14.36 -4.80
CA SER A 191 7.01 -14.90 -6.04
C SER A 191 6.15 -13.84 -6.73
N LEU A 192 5.40 -13.04 -5.97
CA LEU A 192 4.52 -12.02 -6.51
C LEU A 192 5.23 -10.67 -6.73
N PHE A 193 5.99 -10.19 -5.74
CA PHE A 193 6.56 -8.84 -5.74
C PHE A 193 8.05 -8.77 -6.05
N GLY A 194 8.78 -9.89 -5.98
CA GLY A 194 10.24 -9.91 -6.12
C GLY A 194 10.73 -9.76 -7.56
N ARG A 195 9.84 -9.82 -8.55
CA ARG A 195 10.18 -9.63 -9.97
C ARG A 195 9.61 -8.33 -10.50
N ARG A 196 10.33 -7.76 -11.48
CA ARG A 196 9.94 -6.49 -12.09
C ARG A 196 8.65 -6.64 -12.90
N MET A 197 7.71 -5.74 -12.64
CA MET A 197 6.42 -5.63 -13.33
C MET A 197 6.14 -4.15 -13.60
N ASP A 198 5.57 -3.82 -14.76
CA ASP A 198 5.00 -2.49 -14.99
C ASP A 198 3.56 -2.48 -14.47
N ALA A 199 3.37 -1.93 -13.27
CA ALA A 199 2.10 -1.86 -12.57
C ALA A 199 1.23 -0.67 -13.03
N ARG A 200 1.59 0.02 -14.12
CA ARG A 200 0.77 1.09 -14.66
C ARG A 200 -0.63 0.57 -15.01
N ALA A 201 -1.66 1.18 -14.45
CA ALA A 201 -3.03 0.88 -14.82
C ALA A 201 -3.29 1.27 -16.29
N ALA A 202 -3.79 0.32 -17.09
CA ALA A 202 -4.14 0.57 -18.47
C ALA A 202 -5.60 1.05 -18.55
N GLY A 203 -5.82 2.36 -18.69
CA GLY A 203 -7.15 2.94 -18.81
C GLY A 203 -7.20 4.37 -18.28
N ARG A 204 -8.00 5.25 -18.89
CA ARG A 204 -8.13 6.64 -18.43
C ARG A 204 -8.79 6.68 -17.05
N GLY A 205 -8.05 7.15 -16.04
CA GLY A 205 -8.54 7.26 -14.67
C GLY A 205 -8.49 5.97 -13.86
N ALA A 206 -8.03 4.86 -14.44
CA ALA A 206 -7.74 3.64 -13.69
C ALA A 206 -6.51 3.86 -12.80
N LYS A 207 -6.51 3.26 -11.60
CA LYS A 207 -5.39 3.32 -10.67
C LYS A 207 -4.96 1.93 -10.26
N SER A 208 -3.65 1.73 -10.08
CA SER A 208 -3.09 0.50 -9.54
C SER A 208 -2.78 0.61 -8.06
N LEU A 209 -3.17 -0.41 -7.30
CA LEU A 209 -3.08 -0.42 -5.86
C LEU A 209 -2.55 -1.76 -5.38
N VAL A 210 -1.57 -1.72 -4.50
CA VAL A 210 -1.14 -2.88 -3.72
C VAL A 210 -1.35 -2.56 -2.25
N ARG A 211 -2.08 -3.43 -1.55
CA ARG A 211 -2.26 -3.37 -0.10
C ARG A 211 -1.64 -4.59 0.57
N ILE A 212 -0.70 -4.36 1.46
CA ILE A 212 -0.04 -5.40 2.27
C ILE A 212 -0.52 -5.25 3.71
N TYR A 213 -1.33 -6.19 4.19
CA TYR A 213 -1.78 -6.22 5.59
C TYR A 213 -0.86 -7.12 6.41
N ALA A 214 0.12 -6.53 7.09
CA ALA A 214 1.05 -7.27 7.94
C ALA A 214 0.34 -8.03 9.07
N ASN A 215 -0.76 -7.48 9.61
CA ASN A 215 -1.60 -8.14 10.64
C ASN A 215 -2.14 -9.49 10.18
N SER A 216 -2.13 -9.68 8.87
CA SER A 216 -2.63 -10.82 8.16
C SER A 216 -1.52 -11.71 7.57
N LEU A 217 -0.26 -11.35 7.83
CA LEU A 217 0.95 -12.03 7.33
C LEU A 217 1.93 -12.26 8.50
N PRO A 218 1.56 -13.05 9.52
CA PRO A 218 2.30 -13.15 10.78
C PRO A 218 3.75 -13.66 10.61
N ASN A 219 4.05 -14.37 9.52
CA ASN A 219 5.35 -14.96 9.24
C ASN A 219 6.18 -14.14 8.23
N VAL A 220 5.64 -13.06 7.67
CA VAL A 220 6.37 -12.17 6.75
C VAL A 220 6.88 -10.98 7.54
N ARG A 221 8.18 -10.68 7.40
CA ARG A 221 8.83 -9.50 8.00
C ARG A 221 9.46 -8.57 6.97
N ARG A 222 9.80 -9.12 5.81
CA ARG A 222 10.47 -8.40 4.73
C ARG A 222 9.78 -8.78 3.43
N VAL A 223 9.41 -7.78 2.63
CA VAL A 223 8.81 -7.97 1.30
C VAL A 223 9.72 -7.34 0.27
N ASN A 224 10.31 -8.15 -0.61
CA ASN A 224 11.07 -7.63 -1.72
C ASN A 224 10.11 -7.14 -2.80
N PHE A 225 10.25 -5.88 -3.21
CA PHE A 225 9.28 -5.20 -4.06
C PHE A 225 9.97 -4.57 -5.27
N ALA A 226 9.71 -5.13 -6.44
CA ALA A 226 10.33 -4.74 -7.71
C ALA A 226 9.31 -4.19 -8.73
N TRP A 227 8.04 -4.04 -8.34
CA TRP A 227 7.02 -3.47 -9.23
C TRP A 227 7.25 -1.97 -9.43
N ASN A 228 7.05 -1.49 -10.65
CA ASN A 228 7.30 -0.12 -11.08
C ASN A 228 6.01 0.56 -11.57
N ASN A 229 5.96 1.89 -11.57
CA ASN A 229 4.82 2.70 -12.01
C ASN A 229 3.49 2.36 -11.30
N LEU A 230 3.55 2.00 -10.03
CA LEU A 230 2.37 1.74 -9.20
C LEU A 230 1.81 3.06 -8.66
N ASP A 231 0.49 3.26 -8.77
CA ASP A 231 -0.14 4.50 -8.29
C ASP A 231 -0.17 4.56 -6.76
N THR A 232 -0.45 3.45 -6.08
CA THR A 232 -0.47 3.41 -4.61
C THR A 232 0.08 2.09 -4.06
N LEU A 233 1.06 2.20 -3.18
CA LEU A 233 1.54 1.14 -2.30
C LEU A 233 1.13 1.46 -0.87
N GLU A 234 0.28 0.64 -0.27
CA GLU A 234 -0.17 0.78 1.11
C GLU A 234 0.29 -0.41 1.94
N ILE A 235 0.95 -0.14 3.06
CA ILE A 235 1.51 -1.14 3.97
C ILE A 235 0.87 -0.93 5.34
N ASP A 236 -0.04 -1.84 5.72
CA ASP A 236 -0.65 -1.86 7.06
C ASP A 236 0.21 -2.70 8.00
N GLY A 237 0.99 -2.10 8.90
CA GLY A 237 1.99 -2.77 9.74
C GLY A 237 1.46 -3.50 10.98
N THR A 238 2.27 -4.41 11.50
CA THR A 238 2.13 -5.11 12.81
C THR A 238 3.18 -4.67 13.82
N ASP A 239 3.09 -5.20 15.04
CA ASP A 239 4.23 -5.36 15.95
C ASP A 239 4.48 -6.87 16.19
N PRO A 240 5.63 -7.44 15.78
CA PRO A 240 6.76 -6.78 15.10
C PRO A 240 6.44 -6.38 13.65
N GLY A 241 7.11 -5.33 13.17
CA GLY A 241 6.85 -4.67 11.88
C GLY A 241 7.12 -5.47 10.61
N VAL A 242 6.69 -4.90 9.48
CA VAL A 242 6.99 -5.37 8.12
C VAL A 242 7.73 -4.27 7.37
N THR A 243 8.83 -4.64 6.72
CA THR A 243 9.60 -3.72 5.87
C THR A 243 9.48 -4.09 4.40
N VAL A 244 9.06 -3.15 3.57
CA VAL A 244 9.14 -3.26 2.11
C VAL A 244 10.51 -2.81 1.63
N VAL A 245 11.13 -3.61 0.77
CA VAL A 245 12.49 -3.40 0.27
C VAL A 245 12.42 -3.23 -1.23
N PHE A 246 12.68 -2.02 -1.73
CA PHE A 246 12.64 -1.73 -3.15
C PHE A 246 13.85 -2.35 -3.86
N GLN A 247 13.61 -3.25 -4.80
CA GLN A 247 14.66 -4.03 -5.48
C GLN A 247 14.72 -3.78 -6.98
N GLY A 248 15.92 -3.82 -7.55
CA GLY A 248 16.13 -3.79 -8.99
C GLY A 248 15.88 -5.16 -9.65
N GLY A 249 15.61 -5.14 -10.96
CA GLY A 249 15.41 -6.35 -11.78
C GLY A 249 16.69 -7.09 -12.17
N GLY A 250 17.86 -6.57 -11.80
CA GLY A 250 19.16 -7.24 -11.98
C GLY A 250 19.91 -6.87 -13.27
N PHE A 251 19.27 -6.18 -14.21
CA PHE A 251 19.89 -5.74 -15.47
C PHE A 251 19.38 -4.36 -15.93
N GLY A 252 20.31 -3.47 -16.29
CA GLY A 252 20.01 -2.17 -16.91
C GLY A 252 19.59 -1.06 -15.93
N ASN A 253 18.84 -0.07 -16.45
CA ASN A 253 18.27 1.01 -15.63
C ASN A 253 17.07 0.47 -14.83
N ASP A 254 17.36 0.07 -13.60
CA ASP A 254 16.39 -0.40 -12.61
C ASP A 254 15.78 0.77 -11.83
N SER A 255 15.38 1.84 -12.51
CA SER A 255 14.65 2.92 -11.83
C SER A 255 13.23 2.47 -11.49
N LEU A 256 12.78 2.82 -10.29
CA LEU A 256 11.44 2.58 -9.76
C LEU A 256 10.76 3.92 -9.46
N LYS A 257 9.52 4.06 -9.90
CA LYS A 257 8.68 5.23 -9.68
C LYS A 257 7.32 4.83 -9.11
N TYR A 258 6.88 5.57 -8.10
CA TYR A 258 5.60 5.38 -7.41
C TYR A 258 4.78 6.67 -7.39
N GLY A 259 3.46 6.56 -7.42
CA GLY A 259 2.58 7.69 -7.11
C GLY A 259 2.60 7.98 -5.61
N GLN A 260 2.03 7.06 -4.83
CA GLN A 260 1.85 7.22 -3.40
C GLN A 260 2.38 5.99 -2.66
N VAL A 261 3.12 6.22 -1.58
CA VAL A 261 3.51 5.19 -0.60
C VAL A 261 2.91 5.56 0.75
N ILE A 262 2.16 4.64 1.35
CA ILE A 262 1.45 4.84 2.62
C ILE A 262 1.96 3.80 3.62
N LEU A 263 2.52 4.29 4.73
CA LEU A 263 2.87 3.46 5.88
C LEU A 263 1.75 3.60 6.92
N ALA A 264 0.78 2.69 6.85
CA ALA A 264 -0.38 2.68 7.72
C ALA A 264 -0.13 1.77 8.93
N LYS A 265 -0.26 2.25 10.17
CA LYS A 265 -0.22 1.43 11.41
C LYS A 265 1.04 0.56 11.66
N GLY A 266 1.14 0.08 12.90
CA GLY A 266 2.22 -0.79 13.36
C GLY A 266 3.62 -0.21 13.15
N ASP A 267 4.61 -1.06 12.93
CA ASP A 267 5.98 -0.69 12.60
C ASP A 267 6.29 -0.96 11.11
N ALA A 268 5.41 -0.51 10.21
CA ALA A 268 5.65 -0.60 8.76
C ALA A 268 6.85 0.26 8.33
N GLY A 269 7.75 -0.31 7.53
CA GLY A 269 8.96 0.37 7.07
C GLY A 269 9.18 0.26 5.57
N VAL A 270 10.05 1.11 5.05
CA VAL A 270 10.55 1.05 3.67
C VAL A 270 12.07 1.17 3.64
N GLU A 271 12.70 0.42 2.75
CA GLU A 271 14.15 0.40 2.57
C GLU A 271 14.52 0.34 1.08
N ARG A 272 15.68 0.88 0.76
CA ARG A 272 16.32 0.67 -0.54
C ARG A 272 17.08 -0.66 -0.51
N GLY A 273 16.76 -1.57 -1.43
CA GLY A 273 17.53 -2.79 -1.64
C GLY A 273 18.88 -2.50 -2.32
N SER A 274 19.91 -3.26 -1.96
CA SER A 274 21.25 -3.14 -2.57
C SER A 274 21.28 -3.50 -4.06
N SER A 275 20.28 -4.24 -4.55
CA SER A 275 20.13 -4.55 -5.97
C SER A 275 19.61 -3.37 -6.80
N LEU A 276 19.05 -2.34 -6.17
CA LEU A 276 18.46 -1.19 -6.88
C LEU A 276 19.53 -0.20 -7.33
N ARG A 277 19.95 -0.30 -8.61
CA ARG A 277 20.98 0.56 -9.21
C ARG A 277 20.44 1.85 -9.85
N GLY A 278 19.16 1.89 -10.23
CA GLY A 278 18.52 3.07 -10.83
C GLY A 278 17.98 4.05 -9.79
N LYS A 279 17.20 5.05 -10.20
CA LYS A 279 16.56 6.00 -9.28
C LYS A 279 15.34 5.40 -8.60
N LEU A 280 15.12 5.73 -7.34
CA LEU A 280 13.92 5.43 -6.57
C LEU A 280 13.13 6.72 -6.35
N GLU A 281 11.97 6.83 -6.99
CA GLU A 281 11.15 8.04 -7.02
C GLU A 281 9.74 7.78 -6.47
N ALA A 282 9.18 8.74 -5.74
CA ALA A 282 7.77 8.75 -5.36
C ALA A 282 7.17 10.15 -5.42
N GLU A 283 5.91 10.30 -5.83
CA GLU A 283 5.22 11.60 -5.73
C GLU A 283 4.87 11.91 -4.27
N SER A 284 4.58 10.90 -3.45
CA SER A 284 4.23 11.13 -2.04
C SER A 284 4.53 9.95 -1.12
N LEU A 285 4.95 10.27 0.11
CA LEU A 285 5.10 9.37 1.24
C LEU A 285 4.23 9.88 2.39
N TYR A 286 3.24 9.08 2.81
CA TYR A 286 2.37 9.34 3.94
C TYR A 286 2.66 8.35 5.06
N VAL A 287 2.87 8.84 6.28
CA VAL A 287 3.26 8.00 7.42
C VAL A 287 2.26 8.20 8.55
N THR A 288 1.42 7.20 8.79
CA THR A 288 0.40 7.21 9.85
C THR A 288 0.57 6.00 10.78
N ASN A 289 1.81 5.56 10.96
CA ASN A 289 2.16 4.40 11.77
C ASN A 289 2.88 4.79 13.06
N ASN A 290 3.21 3.80 13.87
CA ASN A 290 3.82 3.98 15.19
C ASN A 290 5.35 3.80 15.15
N ARG A 291 5.99 4.00 13.99
CA ARG A 291 7.43 3.76 13.85
C ARG A 291 8.22 4.88 14.51
N THR A 292 9.17 4.56 15.38
CA THR A 292 9.99 5.56 16.07
C THR A 292 11.05 6.20 15.18
N HIS A 293 11.58 5.45 14.22
CA HIS A 293 12.65 5.89 13.33
C HIS A 293 12.24 5.74 11.86
N LEU A 294 11.97 6.87 11.20
CA LEU A 294 11.60 6.92 9.80
C LEU A 294 12.82 7.13 8.90
N ASN A 295 13.18 6.10 8.14
CA ASN A 295 14.16 6.21 7.06
C ASN A 295 13.45 6.40 5.73
N ILE A 296 13.89 7.39 4.94
CA ILE A 296 13.31 7.76 3.66
C ILE A 296 14.30 7.36 2.55
N PRO A 297 14.02 6.29 1.78
CA PRO A 297 14.96 5.72 0.83
C PRO A 297 14.95 6.37 -0.57
N PHE A 298 14.03 7.31 -0.82
CA PHE A 298 13.80 7.88 -2.14
C PHE A 298 14.92 8.84 -2.55
N ASP A 299 15.38 8.72 -3.80
CA ASP A 299 16.25 9.71 -4.43
C ASP A 299 15.47 10.97 -4.77
N ARG A 300 14.21 10.80 -5.20
CA ARG A 300 13.27 11.91 -5.40
C ARG A 300 11.94 11.64 -4.73
N LEU A 301 11.49 12.57 -3.91
CA LEU A 301 10.21 12.55 -3.22
C LEU A 301 9.58 13.93 -3.33
N LYS A 302 8.35 14.04 -3.85
CA LYS A 302 7.70 15.35 -4.00
C LYS A 302 6.97 15.80 -2.73
N THR A 303 6.29 14.88 -2.05
CA THR A 303 5.55 15.17 -0.81
C THR A 303 5.95 14.21 0.31
N LEU A 304 6.28 14.75 1.47
CA LEU A 304 6.43 14.01 2.72
C LEU A 304 5.39 14.52 3.73
N ASP A 305 4.49 13.66 4.17
CA ASP A 305 3.51 14.01 5.20
C ASP A 305 3.48 12.97 6.33
N VAL A 306 3.86 13.44 7.51
CA VAL A 306 3.72 12.77 8.79
C VAL A 306 2.72 13.61 9.60
N PRO A 307 1.41 13.30 9.51
CA PRO A 307 0.38 14.09 10.18
C PRO A 307 0.43 13.93 11.70
N SER A 308 -0.08 14.95 12.39
CA SER A 308 -0.36 14.88 13.82
C SER A 308 -1.56 13.96 14.05
N GLY A 309 -1.36 12.77 14.63
CA GLY A 309 -2.47 11.90 15.01
C GLY A 309 -2.10 10.42 15.13
N LEU A 310 -2.52 9.82 16.26
CA LEU A 310 -2.26 8.46 16.77
C LEU A 310 -0.81 8.22 17.24
N LYS A 311 -0.60 8.56 18.53
CA LYS A 311 0.51 8.18 19.43
C LYS A 311 1.85 8.89 19.32
N ASP A 312 2.03 9.93 18.48
CA ASP A 312 3.26 10.75 18.44
C ASP A 312 4.55 9.91 18.48
N VAL A 313 4.58 8.74 17.82
CA VAL A 313 5.67 7.78 18.10
C VAL A 313 6.93 8.09 17.32
N VAL A 314 6.79 8.78 16.17
CA VAL A 314 7.94 9.08 15.31
C VAL A 314 8.84 10.09 16.00
N GLY A 315 10.00 9.60 16.42
CA GLY A 315 11.02 10.37 17.13
C GLY A 315 12.09 10.94 16.20
N THR A 316 12.43 10.27 15.10
CA THR A 316 13.45 10.76 14.16
C THR A 316 13.06 10.50 12.71
N VAL A 317 13.48 11.41 11.82
CA VAL A 317 13.40 11.25 10.37
C VAL A 317 14.79 11.38 9.76
N ALA A 318 15.11 10.52 8.79
CA ALA A 318 16.38 10.55 8.07
C ALA A 318 16.18 10.21 6.59
N MET A 319 16.78 10.99 5.70
CA MET A 319 16.97 10.61 4.30
C MET A 319 18.20 9.72 4.19
N THR A 320 18.11 8.67 3.36
CA THR A 320 19.22 7.74 3.17
C THR A 320 19.82 7.78 1.77
N SER A 321 19.20 8.50 0.82
CA SER A 321 19.70 8.66 -0.55
C SER A 321 20.76 9.76 -0.64
N PRO A 322 21.92 9.53 -1.29
CA PRO A 322 22.88 10.57 -1.61
C PRO A 322 22.30 11.72 -2.44
N ASP A 323 21.43 11.42 -3.41
CA ASP A 323 20.77 12.43 -4.26
C ASP A 323 19.89 13.35 -3.39
N ALA A 324 19.08 12.77 -2.50
CA ALA A 324 18.25 13.54 -1.58
C ALA A 324 19.10 14.38 -0.62
N LEU A 325 20.19 13.81 -0.08
CA LEU A 325 21.12 14.48 0.83
C LEU A 325 21.99 15.57 0.16
N SER A 326 22.00 15.65 -1.18
CA SER A 326 22.62 16.75 -1.94
C SER A 326 21.75 18.00 -2.03
N GLY A 327 20.45 17.89 -1.72
CA GLY A 327 19.44 18.95 -1.89
C GLY A 327 18.48 18.66 -3.06
N ALA A 328 18.87 17.78 -3.99
CA ALA A 328 18.11 17.40 -5.17
C ALA A 328 16.95 16.40 -4.92
N SER A 329 16.40 16.37 -3.71
CA SER A 329 15.30 15.47 -3.32
C SER A 329 13.99 15.72 -4.08
N GLY A 330 13.82 16.90 -4.68
CA GLY A 330 12.59 17.26 -5.38
C GLY A 330 11.37 17.47 -4.48
N LEU A 331 11.58 17.62 -3.16
CA LEU A 331 10.50 17.90 -2.21
C LEU A 331 9.90 19.28 -2.46
N GLU A 332 8.60 19.29 -2.74
CA GLU A 332 7.79 20.50 -2.89
C GLU A 332 6.93 20.76 -1.65
N SER A 333 6.59 19.72 -0.88
CA SER A 333 5.73 19.81 0.30
C SER A 333 6.25 18.91 1.43
N ILE A 334 6.57 19.49 2.57
CA ILE A 334 6.99 18.78 3.78
C ILE A 334 6.04 19.12 4.93
N SER A 335 5.55 18.09 5.60
CA SER A 335 4.76 18.17 6.82
C SER A 335 5.27 17.12 7.80
N LEU A 336 5.95 17.58 8.85
CA LEU A 336 6.50 16.77 9.92
C LEU A 336 5.85 17.21 11.23
N ARG A 337 4.78 16.53 11.65
CA ARG A 337 3.98 16.92 12.82
C ARG A 337 3.92 15.78 13.83
N SER A 338 4.80 15.80 14.83
CA SER A 338 4.81 14.83 15.95
C SER A 338 5.36 15.52 17.21
N TYR A 339 4.73 15.29 18.36
CA TYR A 339 5.28 15.80 19.63
C TYR A 339 6.58 15.08 20.04
N GLU A 340 6.88 13.89 19.51
CA GLU A 340 8.15 13.22 19.83
C GLU A 340 9.27 13.48 18.83
N PHE A 341 9.02 14.22 17.74
CA PHE A 341 10.08 14.52 16.78
C PHE A 341 11.24 15.23 17.47
N HIS A 342 12.37 14.55 17.59
CA HIS A 342 13.62 15.09 18.07
C HIS A 342 14.50 15.39 16.86
N LEU A 343 14.63 16.68 16.55
CA LEU A 343 15.34 17.18 15.38
C LEU A 343 16.50 18.07 15.86
N PRO A 344 17.56 17.48 16.45
CA PRO A 344 18.66 18.24 17.04
C PRO A 344 19.64 18.77 15.98
N SER A 345 19.78 18.09 14.84
CA SER A 345 20.76 18.44 13.79
C SER A 345 20.43 17.74 12.47
N GLU A 346 20.93 18.29 11.37
CA GLU A 346 20.98 17.61 10.06
C GLU A 346 21.98 16.45 9.99
N PHE A 347 22.79 16.26 11.04
CA PHE A 347 23.82 15.24 11.14
C PHE A 347 23.56 14.28 12.30
N LYS A 348 23.93 13.01 12.09
CA LYS A 348 23.97 11.98 13.12
C LYS A 348 25.25 11.16 12.94
N ASP A 349 26.01 10.98 14.02
CA ASP A 349 27.27 10.23 14.02
C ASP A 349 28.26 10.70 12.94
N GLY A 350 28.34 12.03 12.74
CA GLY A 350 29.20 12.66 11.73
C GLY A 350 28.73 12.51 10.28
N LYS A 351 27.56 11.90 10.04
CA LYS A 351 26.96 11.74 8.70
C LYS A 351 25.73 12.63 8.56
N ARG A 352 25.60 13.29 7.41
CA ARG A 352 24.39 14.05 7.08
C ARG A 352 23.21 13.09 6.89
N ILE A 353 22.11 13.34 7.59
CA ILE A 353 20.86 12.55 7.53
C ILE A 353 19.67 13.39 7.02
N TRP A 354 19.84 14.69 6.89
CA TRP A 354 18.84 15.60 6.35
C TRP A 354 19.50 16.71 5.53
N ARG A 355 18.81 17.18 4.50
CA ARG A 355 19.13 18.42 3.79
C ARG A 355 17.83 19.00 3.27
N TRP A 356 17.62 20.28 3.49
CA TRP A 356 16.46 20.97 2.93
C TRP A 356 16.62 21.13 1.42
N PRO A 357 15.53 21.11 0.64
CA PRO A 357 15.61 21.31 -0.81
C PRO A 357 16.19 22.69 -1.15
N ASP A 358 17.09 22.71 -2.13
CA ASP A 358 17.71 23.92 -2.70
C ASP A 358 16.86 24.52 -3.83
N THR A 359 15.56 24.19 -3.83
CA THR A 359 14.59 24.64 -4.84
C THR A 359 13.38 25.30 -4.18
N ARG A 360 12.46 25.79 -5.00
CA ARG A 360 11.19 26.36 -4.55
C ARG A 360 10.27 25.26 -4.02
N MET A 361 9.77 25.47 -2.81
CA MET A 361 8.77 24.65 -2.15
C MET A 361 7.41 25.36 -2.12
N GLN A 362 6.35 24.57 -2.07
CA GLN A 362 5.01 25.04 -1.76
C GLN A 362 4.83 25.11 -0.24
N ARG A 363 5.19 24.04 0.48
CA ARG A 363 4.92 23.93 1.92
C ARG A 363 6.11 23.38 2.71
N ALA A 364 6.36 23.96 3.88
CA ALA A 364 7.28 23.45 4.88
C ALA A 364 6.64 23.63 6.28
N GLU A 365 6.20 22.52 6.87
CA GLU A 365 5.57 22.49 8.18
C GLU A 365 6.34 21.52 9.09
N VAL A 366 6.87 22.02 10.20
CA VAL A 366 7.60 21.23 11.19
C VAL A 366 7.09 21.57 12.57
N ARG A 367 6.70 20.54 13.33
CA ARG A 367 6.31 20.64 14.73
C ARG A 367 6.95 19.51 15.53
N GLY A 368 7.65 19.87 16.61
CA GLY A 368 8.34 18.92 17.49
C GLY A 368 9.40 19.59 18.39
N LYS A 369 10.33 18.78 18.91
CA LYS A 369 11.55 19.23 19.63
C LYS A 369 12.61 19.62 18.60
N VAL A 370 12.42 20.78 17.97
CA VAL A 370 13.28 21.27 16.88
C VAL A 370 14.40 22.16 17.42
N HIS A 371 15.65 21.82 17.09
CA HIS A 371 16.81 22.68 17.33
C HIS A 371 17.15 23.50 16.09
N MET A 372 17.78 24.67 16.27
CA MET A 372 18.17 25.54 15.15
C MET A 372 19.16 24.86 14.19
N ASP A 373 19.99 23.93 14.69
CA ASP A 373 20.95 23.21 13.83
C ASP A 373 20.29 22.31 12.78
N PHE A 374 19.04 21.89 13.00
CA PHE A 374 18.26 21.17 11.99
C PHE A 374 17.78 22.08 10.84
N MET A 375 17.78 23.39 11.07
CA MET A 375 17.36 24.41 10.11
C MET A 375 18.55 25.10 9.42
N ASN A 376 19.80 24.66 9.67
CA ASN A 376 20.99 25.33 9.14
C ASN A 376 21.01 25.40 7.61
N SER A 377 20.86 24.26 6.90
CA SER A 377 20.85 24.31 5.43
C SER A 377 19.66 25.07 4.88
N PHE A 378 18.51 25.07 5.59
CA PHE A 378 17.36 25.88 5.21
C PHE A 378 17.69 27.37 5.19
N LEU A 379 18.35 27.86 6.25
CA LEU A 379 18.74 29.25 6.41
C LEU A 379 19.90 29.64 5.49
N GLU A 380 20.94 28.81 5.39
CA GLU A 380 22.11 29.04 4.54
C GLU A 380 21.71 29.23 3.07
N ASP A 381 20.98 28.28 2.50
CA ASP A 381 20.61 28.30 1.08
C ASP A 381 19.63 29.45 0.75
N ARG A 382 18.90 29.95 1.76
CA ARG A 382 17.87 30.99 1.63
C ARG A 382 18.29 32.33 2.18
N ASN A 383 19.48 32.51 2.70
CA ASN A 383 19.98 33.81 3.15
C ASN A 383 21.41 34.06 2.63
N PRO A 384 21.66 33.97 1.30
CA PRO A 384 22.95 34.39 0.78
C PRO A 384 23.07 35.90 0.98
N ASP A 385 24.22 36.34 1.46
CA ASP A 385 24.56 37.76 1.67
C ASP A 385 24.48 38.60 0.37
N ASP A 386 24.33 37.95 -0.78
CA ASP A 386 24.21 38.56 -2.10
C ASP A 386 22.74 38.90 -2.44
N THR A 387 22.37 40.17 -2.22
CA THR A 387 21.03 40.73 -2.47
C THR A 387 20.69 40.90 -3.96
N ASN A 388 21.64 40.62 -4.86
CA ASN A 388 21.50 40.93 -6.29
C ASN A 388 20.68 39.89 -7.09
N ASN A 389 20.26 38.77 -6.50
CA ASN A 389 19.60 37.68 -7.23
C ASN A 389 18.38 37.08 -6.49
N ALA A 390 17.52 37.94 -5.96
CA ALA A 390 16.31 37.54 -5.21
C ALA A 390 15.37 36.58 -5.97
N THR A 391 15.38 36.60 -7.31
CA THR A 391 14.49 35.76 -8.15
C THR A 391 14.91 34.30 -8.30
N SER A 392 16.17 33.94 -8.03
CA SER A 392 16.68 32.57 -8.13
C SER A 392 16.83 31.86 -6.78
N ARG A 393 16.51 32.53 -5.67
CA ARG A 393 16.67 31.98 -4.32
C ARG A 393 15.63 30.88 -4.03
N PRO A 394 16.01 29.78 -3.34
CA PRO A 394 15.05 28.82 -2.82
C PRO A 394 14.03 29.54 -1.93
N SER A 395 12.76 29.15 -2.00
CA SER A 395 11.65 29.86 -1.33
C SER A 395 10.52 28.92 -0.95
N VAL A 396 9.68 29.33 -0.01
CA VAL A 396 8.43 28.66 0.37
C VAL A 396 7.29 29.59 0.03
N THR A 397 6.36 29.13 -0.81
CA THR A 397 5.39 30.05 -1.46
C THR A 397 3.98 30.00 -0.90
N LEU A 398 3.55 28.88 -0.34
CA LEU A 398 2.18 28.70 0.15
C LEU A 398 2.12 28.62 1.67
N LYS A 399 2.90 27.74 2.31
CA LYS A 399 2.80 27.57 3.76
C LYS A 399 4.13 27.31 4.43
N PHE A 400 4.47 28.13 5.42
CA PHE A 400 5.59 27.91 6.32
C PHE A 400 5.07 27.84 7.76
N SER A 401 5.39 26.78 8.49
CA SER A 401 5.05 26.65 9.91
C SER A 401 6.20 25.94 10.63
N LEU A 402 6.76 26.58 11.66
CA LEU A 402 7.81 26.02 12.50
C LEU A 402 7.43 26.20 13.97
N ILE A 403 7.00 25.11 14.61
CA ILE A 403 6.45 25.14 15.96
C ILE A 403 7.31 24.27 16.89
N GLY A 404 8.01 24.91 17.82
CA GLY A 404 8.74 24.25 18.89
C GLY A 404 7.79 23.85 20.02
N ILE A 405 7.88 22.61 20.50
CA ILE A 405 7.01 22.14 21.60
C ILE A 405 7.58 22.46 22.98
N ARG A 406 6.68 22.55 23.97
CA ARG A 406 6.97 22.97 25.34
C ARG A 406 8.04 22.13 26.04
N GLU A 407 8.02 20.82 25.84
CA GLU A 407 8.90 19.86 26.53
C GLU A 407 10.29 19.75 25.90
N SER A 408 10.59 20.55 24.88
CA SER A 408 11.93 20.58 24.28
C SER A 408 12.92 21.28 25.22
N ASP A 409 14.17 20.82 25.30
CA ASP A 409 15.26 21.59 25.95
C ASP A 409 15.73 22.77 25.09
N TYR A 410 15.28 22.85 23.85
CA TYR A 410 15.65 23.89 22.90
C TYR A 410 14.68 25.07 23.00
N THR A 411 15.21 26.28 22.74
CA THR A 411 14.38 27.48 22.53
C THR A 411 14.41 27.78 21.04
N LEU A 412 13.24 27.92 20.43
CA LEU A 412 13.16 28.19 19.00
C LEU A 412 13.36 29.68 18.72
N ASN A 413 14.38 30.03 17.93
CA ASN A 413 14.62 31.42 17.52
C ASN A 413 13.93 31.72 16.18
N CYS A 414 12.87 32.51 16.22
CA CYS A 414 12.09 32.86 15.04
C CYS A 414 12.62 34.06 14.22
N ALA A 415 13.53 34.86 14.77
CA ALA A 415 13.99 36.09 14.12
C ALA A 415 14.61 35.87 12.70
N PRO A 416 15.40 34.80 12.45
CA PRO A 416 15.92 34.53 11.10
C PRO A 416 14.80 34.26 10.09
N PHE A 417 13.71 33.60 10.50
CA PHE A 417 12.58 33.28 9.62
C PHE A 417 11.71 34.51 9.35
N GLU A 418 11.50 35.37 10.35
CA GLU A 418 10.84 36.66 10.15
C GLU A 418 11.59 37.51 9.11
N LYS A 419 12.93 37.56 9.19
CA LYS A 419 13.76 38.24 8.17
C LYS A 419 13.57 37.63 6.77
N LEU A 420 13.53 36.31 6.65
CA LEU A 420 13.28 35.64 5.36
C LEU A 420 11.88 35.93 4.81
N ARG A 421 10.88 36.05 5.68
CA ARG A 421 9.52 36.47 5.32
C ARG A 421 9.52 37.90 4.80
N ASP A 422 10.16 38.83 5.50
CA ASP A 422 10.21 40.25 5.09
C ASP A 422 10.95 40.43 3.74
N GLN A 423 11.85 39.50 3.40
CA GLN A 423 12.52 39.41 2.09
C GLN A 423 11.69 38.73 0.99
N GLY A 424 10.45 38.31 1.26
CA GLY A 424 9.56 37.68 0.29
C GLY A 424 9.89 36.22 -0.05
N VAL A 425 10.66 35.54 0.80
CA VAL A 425 11.11 34.15 0.56
C VAL A 425 10.33 33.11 1.35
N LEU A 426 9.65 33.55 2.40
CA LEU A 426 8.58 32.81 3.05
C LEU A 426 7.24 33.50 2.74
N PRO A 427 6.11 32.79 2.86
CA PRO A 427 4.80 33.33 2.55
C PRO A 427 4.49 34.53 3.46
N GLN A 428 3.82 35.56 2.93
CA GLN A 428 3.26 36.60 3.77
C GLN A 428 2.06 36.00 4.51
N ALA A 429 1.95 36.24 5.82
CA ALA A 429 0.75 35.85 6.55
C ALA A 429 -0.45 36.63 5.98
N SER A 430 -1.49 35.94 5.54
CA SER A 430 -2.78 36.60 5.34
C SER A 430 -3.42 36.83 6.70
N ASP A 431 -3.75 38.09 7.00
CA ASP A 431 -4.55 38.45 8.17
C ASP A 431 -5.96 37.82 8.03
N GLY A 432 -6.11 36.55 8.41
CA GLY A 432 -7.42 35.90 8.35
C GLY A 432 -7.40 34.37 8.34
N ASP A 433 -7.88 33.82 9.46
CA ASP A 433 -8.36 32.45 9.65
C ASP A 433 -7.35 31.29 9.46
N LEU A 434 -7.17 30.50 10.51
CA LEU A 434 -6.49 29.18 10.51
C LEU A 434 -7.10 28.16 9.51
N ARG A 435 -8.17 28.55 8.79
CA ARG A 435 -8.91 27.76 7.81
C ARG A 435 -8.75 28.25 6.36
N SER A 436 -8.01 29.33 6.10
CA SER A 436 -7.88 29.86 4.74
C SER A 436 -6.90 29.01 3.90
N GLN A 437 -7.22 28.80 2.61
CA GLN A 437 -6.34 28.11 1.65
C GLN A 437 -5.20 29.01 1.11
N GLY A 438 -4.97 30.17 1.74
CA GLY A 438 -4.02 31.18 1.29
C GLY A 438 -2.60 31.01 1.83
N PRO A 439 -1.68 31.90 1.45
CA PRO A 439 -0.35 32.04 2.05
C PRO A 439 -0.41 32.12 3.58
N TYR A 440 0.39 31.28 4.26
CA TYR A 440 0.46 31.18 5.71
C TYR A 440 1.91 31.13 6.21
N PHE A 441 2.20 31.90 7.26
CA PHE A 441 3.48 31.91 7.98
C PHE A 441 3.22 31.82 9.48
N ASP A 442 3.92 30.91 10.14
CA ASP A 442 3.92 30.77 11.59
C ASP A 442 5.29 30.28 12.06
N CYS A 443 5.84 30.97 13.05
CA CYS A 443 7.00 30.51 13.78
C CYS A 443 6.74 30.81 15.25
N SER A 444 6.65 29.77 16.07
CA SER A 444 6.31 29.93 17.47
C SER A 444 7.01 28.89 18.33
N ASP A 445 7.32 29.30 19.56
CA ASP A 445 7.76 28.43 20.63
C ASP A 445 6.61 28.32 21.63
N ASP A 446 6.03 27.12 21.77
CA ASP A 446 4.88 26.88 22.66
C ASP A 446 5.19 27.30 24.12
N LYS A 447 6.48 27.37 24.52
CA LYS A 447 6.88 27.90 25.84
C LYS A 447 6.53 29.38 26.04
N ARG A 448 6.52 30.18 24.97
CA ARG A 448 6.44 31.66 25.04
C ARG A 448 5.01 32.15 25.33
N ASN A 449 4.00 31.40 24.90
CA ASN A 449 2.59 31.75 25.10
C ASN A 449 2.20 31.76 26.60
N ASP A 450 2.82 30.91 27.43
CA ASP A 450 2.60 30.91 28.89
C ASP A 450 3.37 32.04 29.61
N ALA A 451 4.54 32.46 29.12
CA ALA A 451 5.27 33.56 29.74
C ALA A 451 4.50 34.87 29.59
N VAL A 452 3.97 35.14 28.40
CA VAL A 452 3.11 36.30 28.15
C VAL A 452 1.79 36.17 28.90
N ALA A 453 1.14 35.00 28.93
CA ALA A 453 -0.08 34.79 29.72
C ALA A 453 0.15 34.94 31.23
N ARG A 454 1.29 34.48 31.75
CA ARG A 454 1.67 34.65 33.17
C ARG A 454 2.03 36.10 33.50
N GLU A 455 2.71 36.80 32.60
CA GLU A 455 3.12 38.19 32.79
C GLU A 455 1.93 39.14 32.68
N VAL A 456 1.01 38.91 31.73
CA VAL A 456 -0.29 39.59 31.66
C VAL A 456 -1.15 39.25 32.87
N GLY A 457 -1.19 37.98 33.30
CA GLY A 457 -1.87 37.56 34.53
C GLY A 457 -1.32 38.26 35.78
N TRP A 458 0.01 38.41 35.87
CA TRP A 458 0.70 39.12 36.96
C TRP A 458 0.40 40.62 36.96
N GLN A 459 0.49 41.28 35.80
CA GLN A 459 0.17 42.70 35.68
C GLN A 459 -1.30 43.01 35.97
N THR A 460 -2.21 42.12 35.57
CA THR A 460 -3.64 42.23 35.88
C THR A 460 -3.89 42.05 37.38
N TRP A 461 -3.19 41.11 38.04
CA TRP A 461 -3.24 40.95 39.50
C TRP A 461 -2.70 42.16 40.25
N LEU A 462 -1.57 42.72 39.82
CA LEU A 462 -0.97 43.92 40.41
C LEU A 462 -1.87 45.15 40.27
N ALA A 463 -2.54 45.31 39.13
CA ALA A 463 -3.51 46.38 38.92
C ALA A 463 -4.72 46.24 39.86
N VAL A 464 -5.24 45.03 40.07
CA VAL A 464 -6.34 44.77 41.02
C VAL A 464 -5.91 45.08 42.46
N VAL A 465 -4.71 44.66 42.87
CA VAL A 465 -4.20 44.92 44.24
C VAL A 465 -3.94 46.41 44.49
N LEU A 466 -3.40 47.14 43.51
CA LEU A 466 -3.17 48.59 43.61
C LEU A 466 -4.49 49.40 43.65
N THR A 467 -5.53 48.92 42.97
CA THR A 467 -6.86 49.57 43.00
C THR A 467 -7.57 49.33 44.33
N VAL A 468 -7.38 48.16 44.96
CA VAL A 468 -7.92 47.88 46.31
C VAL A 468 -7.16 48.64 47.40
N ALA A 469 -5.85 48.87 47.24
CA ALA A 469 -5.04 49.61 48.21
C ALA A 469 -5.27 51.14 48.20
N THR A 470 -5.77 51.70 47.09
CA THR A 470 -6.03 53.15 46.96
C THR A 470 -7.48 53.54 47.22
N GLY A 471 -8.39 52.56 47.35
CA GLY A 471 -9.80 52.76 47.71
C GLY A 471 -10.09 52.82 49.22
N CYS A 472 -9.07 52.71 50.07
CA CYS A 472 -9.16 52.91 51.52
C CYS A 472 -8.31 54.12 51.94
N VAL A 473 -8.75 55.33 51.55
CA VAL A 473 -8.37 56.59 52.19
C VAL A 473 -9.64 57.37 52.50
#